data_AF-A0A923A3T6-F1
#
_entry.id   AF-A0A923A3T6-F1
#
_cell.length_a   1.000
_cell.length_b   1.000
_cell.length_c   1.000
_cell.angle_alpha   90.00
_cell.angle_beta   90.00
_cell.angle_gamma   90.00
#
_symmetry.space_group_name_H-M   'P 1'
#
loop_
_entity.id
_entity.type
_entity.pdbx_description
1 polymer ?
#
loop_
_entity_poly.entity_id
_entity_poly.type
_entity_poly.pdbx_seq_one_letter_code
_entity_poly.pdbx_strand_id
1 'polypeptide(L)' 'MTSITFRKNRMRIFLIVLCGMILGIPGGILIAITRDLPEIRSLESYKPSSVTRIYSADHVLLSELFLERRDPLPL' A
#
# COMPACT_ATOMS: atom_id res chain seq x y z
N MET A 1 41.30 38.73 -11.83
CA MET A 1 40.42 38.58 -10.63
C MET A 1 39.10 37.86 -10.93
N THR A 2 38.95 37.16 -12.07
CA THR A 2 37.69 36.57 -12.58
C THR A 2 37.57 35.05 -12.42
N SER A 3 38.68 34.33 -12.21
CA SER A 3 38.67 32.85 -12.10
C SER A 3 38.08 32.33 -10.78
N ILE A 4 38.14 33.14 -9.71
CA ILE A 4 37.69 32.75 -8.36
C ILE A 4 36.16 32.69 -8.27
N THR A 5 35.46 33.62 -8.92
CA THR A 5 33.98 33.66 -8.95
C THR A 5 33.39 32.51 -9.78
N PHE A 6 34.04 32.11 -10.87
CA PHE A 6 33.58 31.01 -11.73
C PHE A 6 33.59 29.65 -11.01
N ARG A 7 34.65 29.37 -10.22
CA ARG A 7 34.74 28.16 -9.39
C ARG A 7 33.67 28.15 -8.28
N LYS A 8 33.43 29.30 -7.65
CA LYS A 8 32.43 29.45 -6.57
C LYS A 8 30.99 29.23 -7.07
N ASN A 9 30.67 29.66 -8.29
CA ASN A 9 29.35 29.42 -8.89
C ASN A 9 29.13 27.94 -9.26
N ARG A 10 30.14 27.25 -9.81
CA ARG A 10 30.06 25.80 -10.03
C ARG A 10 29.82 25.02 -8.73
N MET A 11 30.50 25.40 -7.65
CA MET A 11 30.31 24.76 -6.34
C MET A 11 28.88 24.95 -5.81
N ARG A 12 28.27 26.13 -6.00
CA ARG A 12 26.88 26.38 -5.60
C ARG A 12 25.89 25.50 -6.36
N ILE A 13 26.07 25.40 -7.68
CA ILE A 13 25.21 24.55 -8.53
C ILE A 13 25.32 23.09 -8.10
N PHE A 14 26.54 22.60 -7.86
CA PHE A 14 26.76 21.25 -7.37
C PHE A 14 26.05 20.98 -6.03
N LEU A 15 26.11 21.93 -5.09
CA LEU A 15 25.46 21.82 -3.78
C LEU A 15 23.93 21.74 -3.90
N ILE A 16 23.32 22.52 -4.80
CA ILE A 16 21.88 22.51 -5.04
C ILE A 16 21.43 21.16 -5.61
N VAL A 17 22.16 20.64 -6.60
CA VAL A 17 21.87 19.34 -7.21
C VAL A 17 21.99 18.22 -6.18
N LEU A 18 23.05 18.24 -5.36
CA LEU A 18 23.27 17.26 -4.31
C LEU A 18 22.14 17.29 -3.26
N CYS A 19 21.73 18.48 -2.83
CA CYS A 19 20.63 18.66 -1.89
C CYS A 19 19.31 18.13 -2.46
N GLY A 20 19.00 18.44 -3.72
CA GLY A 20 17.82 17.94 -4.41
C GLY A 20 17.82 16.42 -4.55
N MET A 21 18.98 15.81 -4.78
CA MET A 21 19.11 14.35 -4.90
C MET A 21 18.91 13.64 -3.55
N ILE A 22 19.47 14.21 -2.47
CA ILE A 22 19.33 13.67 -1.11
C ILE A 22 17.89 13.74 -0.62
N LEU A 23 17.12 14.77 -1.01
CA LEU A 23 15.72 14.92 -0.60
C LEU A 23 14.74 14.22 -1.56
N GLY A 24 15.01 14.27 -2.86
CA GLY A 24 14.12 13.79 -3.90
C GLY A 24 14.05 12.27 -4.01
N ILE A 25 15.19 11.57 -3.89
CA ILE A 25 15.23 10.10 -3.95
C ILE A 25 14.40 9.46 -2.82
N PRO A 26 14.66 9.75 -1.53
CA PRO A 26 13.88 9.15 -0.45
C PRO A 26 12.42 9.61 -0.48
N GLY A 27 12.16 10.88 -0.82
CA GLY A 27 10.79 11.38 -0.98
C GLY A 27 10.00 10.62 -2.05
N GLY A 28 10.62 10.35 -3.20
CA GLY A 28 10.00 9.57 -4.28
C GLY A 28 9.73 8.12 -3.87
N ILE A 29 10.68 7.47 -3.18
CA ILE A 29 10.52 6.10 -2.69
C ILE A 29 9.38 6.01 -1.67
N LEU A 30 9.30 6.95 -0.72
CA LEU A 30 8.22 6.98 0.27
C LEU A 30 6.84 7.13 -0.37
N ILE A 31 6.72 7.99 -1.39
CA ILE A 31 5.46 8.17 -2.12
C ILE A 31 5.10 6.91 -2.90
N ALA A 32 6.08 6.25 -3.54
CA ALA A 32 5.83 5.00 -4.27
C ALA A 32 5.32 3.89 -3.33
N ILE A 33 5.99 3.68 -2.19
CA ILE A 33 5.61 2.64 -1.23
C ILE A 33 4.23 2.93 -0.61
N THR A 34 3.97 4.16 -0.17
CA THR A 34 2.69 4.49 0.47
C THR A 34 1.50 4.44 -0.48
N ARG A 35 1.71 4.63 -1.79
CA ARG A 35 0.66 4.53 -2.80
C ARG A 35 0.28 3.09 -3.14
N ASP A 36 1.23 2.17 -3.04
CA ASP A 36 1.01 0.74 -3.31
C ASP A 36 0.49 -0.03 -2.09
N LEU A 37 0.51 0.56 -0.88
CA LEU A 37 -0.15 0.00 0.30
C LEU A 37 -1.62 0.45 0.32
N PRO A 38 -2.58 -0.37 -0.13
CA PRO A 38 -3.99 -0.03 0.01
C PRO A 38 -4.34 0.14 1.50
N GLU A 39 -5.17 1.14 1.80
CA GLU A 39 -5.64 1.35 3.17
C GLU A 39 -6.40 0.10 3.66
N ILE A 40 -5.81 -0.55 4.67
CA ILE A 40 -6.36 -1.69 5.42
C ILE A 40 -7.77 -1.42 5.98
N ARG A 41 -8.17 -0.14 6.07
CA ARG A 41 -9.51 0.31 6.46
C ARG A 41 -10.62 -0.20 5.53
N SER A 42 -10.30 -0.53 4.28
CA SER A 42 -11.27 -1.15 3.36
C SER A 42 -11.70 -2.56 3.80
N LEU A 43 -10.84 -3.29 4.55
CA LEU A 43 -11.18 -4.62 5.06
C LEU A 43 -12.03 -4.58 6.33
N GLU A 44 -12.07 -3.46 7.06
CA GLU A 44 -12.88 -3.33 8.27
C GLU A 44 -14.39 -3.36 7.96
N SER A 45 -14.78 -2.92 6.76
CA SER A 45 -16.17 -2.98 6.27
C SER A 45 -16.43 -4.14 5.31
N TYR A 46 -15.40 -4.90 4.90
CA TYR A 46 -15.56 -5.98 3.94
C TYR A 46 -16.16 -7.21 4.63
N LYS A 47 -17.48 -7.35 4.53
CA LYS A 47 -18.20 -8.58 4.88
C LYS A 47 -18.38 -9.42 3.62
N PRO A 48 -17.53 -10.42 3.34
CA PRO A 48 -17.79 -11.35 2.25
C PRO A 48 -19.11 -12.10 2.51
N SER A 49 -19.87 -12.38 1.45
CA SER A 49 -21.03 -13.26 1.55
C SER A 49 -20.56 -14.64 2.02
N SER A 50 -20.95 -15.03 3.23
CA SER A 50 -20.62 -16.35 3.80
C SER A 50 -21.67 -17.39 3.41
N VAL A 51 -21.26 -18.65 3.32
CA VAL A 51 -22.16 -19.78 3.02
C VAL A 51 -23.15 -19.93 4.18
N THR A 52 -24.45 -19.85 3.87
CA THR A 52 -25.51 -20.10 4.86
C THR A 52 -25.85 -21.58 4.85
N ARG A 53 -25.63 -22.27 5.97
CA ARG A 53 -25.92 -23.70 6.12
C ARG A 53 -27.20 -23.90 6.92
N ILE A 54 -28.11 -24.71 6.38
CA ILE A 54 -29.38 -25.07 7.01
C ILE A 54 -29.21 -26.46 7.62
N TYR A 55 -29.45 -26.58 8.92
CA TYR A 55 -29.35 -27.83 9.67
C TYR A 55 -30.72 -28.31 10.18
N SER A 56 -30.89 -29.62 10.27
CA SER A 56 -31.99 -30.23 11.02
C SER A 56 -31.79 -30.05 12.53
N ALA A 57 -32.83 -30.27 13.32
CA ALA A 57 -32.75 -30.28 14.78
C ALA A 57 -31.69 -31.28 15.31
N ASP A 58 -31.46 -32.36 14.56
CA ASP A 58 -30.43 -33.37 14.86
C ASP A 58 -29.02 -33.00 14.35
N HIS A 59 -28.78 -31.71 14.03
CA HIS A 59 -27.52 -31.19 13.49
C HIS A 59 -27.06 -31.80 12.15
N VAL A 60 -27.97 -32.44 11.41
CA VAL A 60 -27.69 -32.94 10.05
C VAL A 60 -27.77 -31.78 9.04
N LEU A 61 -26.76 -31.63 8.18
CA LEU A 61 -26.75 -30.61 7.11
C LEU A 61 -27.81 -30.95 6.07
N LEU A 62 -28.78 -30.04 5.87
CA LEU A 62 -29.87 -30.19 4.91
C LEU A 62 -29.57 -29.48 3.59
N SER A 63 -29.01 -28.27 3.65
CA SER A 63 -28.73 -27.46 2.46
C SER A 63 -27.71 -26.36 2.73
N GLU A 64 -27.02 -25.93 1.68
CA GLU A 64 -26.10 -24.78 1.68
C GLU A 64 -26.56 -23.74 0.65
N LEU A 65 -26.68 -22.48 1.06
CA LEU A 65 -27.04 -21.36 0.20
C LEU A 65 -25.82 -20.44 0.04
N PHE A 66 -25.37 -20.25 -1.20
CA PHE A 66 -24.24 -19.38 -1.53
C PHE A 66 -24.37 -18.79 -2.94
N LEU A 67 -23.94 -17.53 -3.11
CA LEU A 67 -23.71 -16.94 -4.44
C LEU A 67 -22.30 -17.26 -4.95
N GLU A 68 -21.33 -17.26 -4.04
CA GLU A 68 -19.94 -17.63 -4.30
C GLU A 68 -19.47 -18.51 -3.15
N ARG A 69 -18.92 -19.69 -3.46
CA ARG A 69 -18.48 -20.65 -2.44
C ARG A 69 -17.10 -20.25 -1.94
N ARG A 70 -17.05 -19.51 -0.83
CA ARG A 70 -15.81 -19.16 -0.13
C ARG A 70 -15.79 -19.86 1.22
N ASP A 71 -14.77 -20.68 1.44
CA ASP A 71 -14.49 -21.25 2.76
C ASP A 71 -13.54 -20.29 3.50
N PRO A 72 -13.97 -19.67 4.61
CA PRO A 72 -13.09 -18.80 5.39
C PRO A 72 -11.97 -19.65 5.98
N LEU A 73 -10.72 -19.26 5.72
CA LEU A 73 -9.56 -19.89 6.36
C LEU A 73 -9.58 -19.53 7.86
N PRO A 74 -9.47 -20.51 8.76
CA PRO A 74 -9.29 -20.23 10.18
C PRO A 74 -7.94 -19.54 10.41
N LEU A 75 -7.94 -18.52 11.26
CA LEU A 75 -6.74 -17.81 11.74
C LEU A 75 -6.21 -18.47 13.02
#